data_AF-A0A321LPP5-F1
#
_entry.id   AF-A0A321LPP5-F1
#
_cell.length_a   1.000
_cell.length_b   1.000
_cell.length_c   1.000
_cell.angle_alpha   90.00
_cell.angle_beta   90.00
_cell.angle_gamma   90.00
#
_symmetry.space_group_name_H-M   'P 1'
#
loop_
_entity.id
_entity.type
_entity.pdbx_description
1 polymer ?
#
loop_
_entity_poly.entity_id
_entity_poly.type
_entity_poly.pdbx_seq_one_letter_code
_entity_poly.pdbx_strand_id
1 'polypeptide(L)'
;MRGLIFLPLMLVVVSAEAYGQGYFEFLGPAQAAPDRYTSRYHIRYNTRGFDAPSQHNTKKMIKKGASDSAVQEIMSFPNSPDEIAQWIDDAFEKTRAEFMACGGDLASRALSVSASRVYVLIEPSAFHVAELGIDVAGVYYPSSHEIHVLNVYYTWGGQYRGWLRHARDLLRWEMENYFGTECRIQAEPRTDKWPCDAPRH
;
A
#
# COMPACT_ATOMS: atom_id res chain seq x y z
N MET A 1 37.62 -33.39 48.85
CA MET A 1 36.80 -34.53 48.41
C MET A 1 35.73 -34.01 47.46
N ARG A 2 35.56 -34.72 46.33
CA ARG A 2 34.57 -34.47 45.28
C ARG A 2 33.14 -34.65 45.81
N GLY A 3 32.20 -33.90 45.27
CA GLY A 3 30.76 -34.12 45.42
C GLY A 3 29.99 -33.25 44.43
N LEU A 4 29.86 -33.74 43.19
CA LEU A 4 29.01 -33.20 42.13
C LEU A 4 27.58 -33.72 42.35
N ILE A 5 26.56 -32.85 42.39
CA ILE A 5 25.17 -33.21 42.08
C ILE A 5 24.56 -32.12 41.19
N PHE A 6 24.28 -32.53 39.95
CA PHE A 6 23.41 -31.97 38.90
C PHE A 6 21.99 -31.63 39.42
N LEU A 7 21.21 -30.65 38.94
CA LEU A 7 20.52 -30.40 37.65
C LEU A 7 19.46 -29.28 38.00
N PRO A 8 18.62 -28.74 37.08
CA PRO A 8 18.79 -27.81 35.95
C PRO A 8 17.94 -26.50 36.13
N LEU A 9 17.63 -25.80 35.02
CA LEU A 9 16.57 -24.78 34.84
C LEU A 9 16.89 -23.38 35.42
N MET A 10 16.74 -22.26 34.72
CA MET A 10 15.99 -21.93 33.51
C MET A 10 16.83 -21.04 32.59
N LEU A 11 16.96 -21.45 31.32
CA LEU A 11 17.00 -20.46 30.24
C LEU A 11 15.65 -19.74 30.29
N VAL A 12 15.62 -18.53 30.84
CA VAL A 12 14.55 -17.59 30.48
C VAL A 12 14.86 -17.15 29.06
N VAL A 13 14.37 -17.95 28.12
CA VAL A 13 14.10 -17.50 26.76
C VAL A 13 13.11 -16.36 26.93
N VAL A 14 13.61 -15.13 27.02
CA VAL A 14 12.80 -13.97 26.67
C VAL A 14 12.64 -14.07 25.15
N SER A 15 11.74 -14.96 24.74
CA SER A 15 11.07 -14.87 23.45
C SER A 15 10.24 -13.59 23.54
N ALA A 16 10.91 -12.46 23.40
CA ALA A 16 10.27 -11.21 23.03
C ALA A 16 9.63 -11.49 21.67
N GLU A 17 8.36 -11.86 21.78
CA GLU A 17 7.32 -11.91 20.78
C GLU A 17 7.83 -11.54 19.39
N ALA A 18 8.29 -12.56 18.66
CA ALA A 18 8.01 -12.61 17.24
C ALA A 18 6.49 -12.69 17.09
N TYR A 19 5.78 -11.58 17.34
CA TYR A 19 4.48 -11.37 16.75
C TYR A 19 4.73 -11.48 15.26
N GLY A 20 4.43 -12.66 14.72
CA GLY A 20 4.63 -12.97 13.33
C GLY A 20 4.08 -11.80 12.51
N GLN A 21 4.96 -11.19 11.72
CA GLN A 21 4.56 -10.26 10.67
C GLN A 21 3.84 -11.08 9.60
N GLY A 22 2.66 -11.59 9.93
CA GLY A 22 1.75 -12.21 9.00
C GLY A 22 0.84 -11.11 8.47
N TYR A 23 0.95 -10.82 7.17
CA TYR A 23 -0.12 -10.14 6.48
C TYR A 23 -1.23 -11.16 6.25
N PHE A 24 -2.44 -10.86 6.68
CA PHE A 24 -3.57 -11.75 6.43
C PHE A 24 -4.24 -11.35 5.13
N GLU A 25 -4.55 -12.34 4.29
CA GLU A 25 -5.55 -12.16 3.24
C GLU A 25 -6.92 -11.96 3.92
N PHE A 26 -7.32 -10.70 4.08
CA PHE A 26 -8.54 -10.31 4.78
C PHE A 26 -9.78 -10.37 3.88
N LEU A 27 -9.62 -10.14 2.57
CA LEU A 27 -10.76 -9.91 1.67
C LEU A 27 -11.10 -11.05 0.70
N GLY A 28 -10.27 -12.10 0.64
CA GLY A 28 -10.50 -13.26 -0.24
C GLY A 28 -9.89 -13.11 -1.64
N PRO A 29 -10.18 -14.01 -2.59
CA PRO A 29 -9.59 -13.97 -3.93
C PRO A 29 -10.22 -12.86 -4.78
N ALA A 30 -9.45 -12.33 -5.73
CA ALA A 30 -9.91 -11.34 -6.70
C ALA A 30 -11.18 -11.78 -7.43
N GLN A 31 -12.13 -10.85 -7.58
CA GLN A 31 -13.37 -11.05 -8.31
C GLN A 31 -13.31 -10.32 -9.65
N ALA A 32 -14.09 -10.81 -10.62
CA ALA A 32 -14.28 -10.09 -11.87
C ALA A 32 -15.08 -8.81 -11.61
N ALA A 33 -14.44 -7.66 -11.80
CA ALA A 33 -15.08 -6.36 -11.78
C ALA A 33 -14.79 -5.63 -13.10
N PRO A 34 -15.74 -4.81 -13.60
CA PRO A 34 -15.50 -4.00 -14.79
C PRO A 34 -14.53 -2.86 -14.45
N ASP A 35 -13.78 -2.43 -15.44
CA ASP A 35 -13.00 -1.20 -15.32
C ASP A 35 -13.91 0.02 -15.20
N ARG A 36 -13.43 0.97 -14.41
CA ARG A 36 -14.07 2.26 -14.15
C ARG A 36 -13.06 3.36 -14.45
N TYR A 37 -13.54 4.60 -14.46
CA TYR A 37 -12.71 5.77 -14.74
C TYR A 37 -12.97 6.85 -13.69
N THR A 38 -11.91 7.50 -13.25
CA THR A 38 -12.05 8.64 -12.34
C THR A 38 -12.68 9.83 -13.06
N SER A 39 -13.45 10.63 -12.33
CA SER A 39 -14.26 11.68 -12.95
C SER A 39 -13.43 12.87 -13.46
N ARG A 40 -12.37 13.24 -12.75
CA ARG A 40 -11.57 14.43 -13.07
C ARG A 40 -10.53 14.14 -14.13
N TYR A 41 -9.76 13.07 -13.92
CA TYR A 41 -8.60 12.78 -14.75
C TYR A 41 -8.78 11.61 -15.72
N HIS A 42 -9.95 10.97 -15.72
CA HIS A 42 -10.24 9.80 -16.56
C HIS A 42 -9.18 8.70 -16.37
N ILE A 43 -8.68 8.54 -15.14
CA ILE A 43 -7.73 7.48 -14.79
C ILE A 43 -8.49 6.17 -14.74
N ARG A 44 -8.04 5.17 -15.51
CA ARG A 44 -8.64 3.83 -15.49
C ARG A 44 -8.34 3.17 -14.15
N TYR A 45 -9.32 2.51 -13.57
CA TYR A 45 -9.12 1.71 -12.37
C TYR A 45 -10.04 0.49 -12.29
N ASN A 46 -9.61 -0.51 -11.54
CA ASN A 46 -10.38 -1.73 -11.29
C ASN A 46 -10.26 -2.15 -9.82
N THR A 47 -11.40 -2.39 -9.19
CA THR A 47 -11.46 -2.70 -7.75
C THR A 47 -11.38 -4.20 -7.46
N ARG A 48 -11.36 -5.05 -8.49
CA ARG A 48 -11.42 -6.51 -8.40
C ARG A 48 -12.54 -7.03 -7.48
N GLY A 49 -13.63 -6.26 -7.36
CA GLY A 49 -14.79 -6.57 -6.51
C GLY A 49 -14.60 -6.27 -5.02
N PHE A 50 -13.63 -5.41 -4.66
CA PHE A 50 -13.33 -5.02 -3.28
C PHE A 50 -13.73 -3.59 -2.91
N ASP A 51 -14.54 -2.95 -3.73
CA ASP A 51 -15.21 -1.69 -3.41
C ASP A 51 -16.32 -1.84 -2.34
N ALA A 52 -16.73 -3.08 -2.04
CA ALA A 52 -17.65 -3.38 -0.95
C ALA A 52 -17.22 -4.69 -0.22
N PRO A 53 -16.77 -4.64 1.04
CA PRO A 53 -16.39 -5.84 1.80
C PRO A 53 -17.62 -6.74 2.01
N SER A 54 -17.56 -7.98 1.52
CA SER A 54 -18.66 -8.94 1.71
C SER A 54 -18.76 -9.40 3.17
N GLN A 55 -19.99 -9.56 3.69
CA GLN A 55 -20.24 -10.11 5.05
C GLN A 55 -19.65 -11.52 5.27
N HIS A 56 -19.41 -12.27 4.19
CA HIS A 56 -18.81 -13.60 4.26
C HIS A 56 -17.34 -13.55 4.75
N ASN A 57 -16.64 -12.45 4.45
CA ASN A 57 -15.23 -12.28 4.80
C ASN A 57 -15.04 -12.03 6.31
N THR A 58 -16.02 -11.44 6.99
CA THR A 58 -15.98 -11.09 8.43
C THR A 58 -15.68 -12.28 9.33
N LYS A 59 -16.36 -13.42 9.12
CA LYS A 59 -16.16 -14.64 9.93
C LYS A 59 -14.76 -15.23 9.75
N LYS A 60 -14.21 -15.14 8.53
CA LYS A 60 -12.86 -15.63 8.21
C LYS A 60 -11.78 -14.75 8.86
N MET A 61 -12.00 -13.43 8.93
CA MET A 61 -11.10 -12.49 9.58
C MET A 61 -11.01 -12.71 11.09
N ILE A 62 -12.15 -12.87 11.77
CA ILE A 62 -12.19 -13.16 13.22
C ILE A 62 -11.47 -14.48 13.52
N LYS A 63 -11.71 -15.55 12.74
CA LYS A 63 -11.03 -16.84 12.91
C LYS A 63 -9.50 -16.75 12.77
N LYS A 64 -9.01 -15.77 12.01
CA LYS A 64 -7.57 -15.51 11.80
C LYS A 64 -6.95 -14.61 12.89
N GLY A 65 -7.72 -14.16 13.89
CA GLY A 65 -7.21 -13.36 15.00
C GLY A 65 -7.20 -11.85 14.76
N ALA A 66 -7.94 -11.35 13.77
CA ALA A 66 -8.15 -9.91 13.61
C ALA A 66 -8.90 -9.35 14.84
N SER A 67 -8.51 -8.17 15.34
CA SER A 67 -9.26 -7.49 16.40
C SER A 67 -10.61 -6.99 15.89
N ASP A 68 -11.58 -6.85 16.79
CA ASP A 68 -12.90 -6.31 16.44
C ASP A 68 -12.81 -4.93 15.78
N SER A 69 -11.86 -4.09 16.22
CA SER A 69 -11.60 -2.79 15.60
C SER A 69 -11.14 -2.91 14.15
N ALA A 70 -10.26 -3.87 13.84
CA ALA A 70 -9.77 -4.10 12.48
C ALA A 70 -10.88 -4.59 11.56
N VAL A 71 -11.71 -5.50 12.10
CA VAL A 71 -12.85 -6.06 11.38
C VAL A 71 -13.86 -4.95 11.07
N GLN A 72 -14.19 -4.08 12.04
CA GLN A 72 -15.10 -2.96 11.82
C GLN A 72 -14.57 -2.00 10.76
N GLU A 73 -13.30 -1.61 10.86
CA GLU A 73 -12.65 -0.70 9.91
C GLU A 73 -12.64 -1.28 8.49
N ILE A 74 -12.25 -2.55 8.32
CA ILE A 74 -12.32 -3.24 7.02
C ILE A 74 -13.75 -3.26 6.48
N MET A 75 -14.74 -3.53 7.33
CA MET A 75 -16.15 -3.58 6.90
C MET A 75 -16.71 -2.20 6.52
N SER A 76 -16.13 -1.13 7.06
CA SER A 76 -16.50 0.25 6.73
C SER A 76 -15.69 0.84 5.58
N PHE A 77 -14.63 0.19 5.09
CA PHE A 77 -13.70 0.78 4.13
C PHE A 77 -13.76 0.08 2.76
N PRO A 78 -13.97 0.82 1.65
CA PRO A 78 -14.31 2.24 1.58
C PRO A 78 -15.73 2.50 2.10
N ASN A 79 -15.98 3.69 2.67
CA ASN A 79 -17.31 4.05 3.19
C ASN A 79 -18.31 4.33 2.06
N SER A 80 -17.83 4.46 0.82
CA SER A 80 -18.65 4.54 -0.40
C SER A 80 -17.84 4.10 -1.63
N PRO A 81 -18.47 3.45 -2.64
CA PRO A 81 -17.80 3.06 -3.89
C PRO A 81 -17.10 4.20 -4.65
N ASP A 82 -17.59 5.43 -4.50
CA ASP A 82 -17.03 6.61 -5.19
C ASP A 82 -15.75 7.14 -4.52
N GLU A 83 -15.45 6.74 -3.28
CA GLU A 83 -14.29 7.22 -2.55
C GLU A 83 -12.98 6.78 -3.20
N ILE A 84 -12.91 5.58 -3.76
CA ILE A 84 -11.70 5.07 -4.44
C ILE A 84 -11.35 5.96 -5.64
N ALA A 85 -12.35 6.31 -6.46
CA ALA A 85 -12.13 7.18 -7.62
C ALA A 85 -11.63 8.57 -7.18
N GLN A 86 -12.20 9.10 -6.10
CA GLN A 86 -11.76 10.37 -5.54
C GLN A 86 -10.33 10.29 -4.97
N TRP A 87 -9.96 9.21 -4.29
CA TRP A 87 -8.60 9.05 -3.75
C TRP A 87 -7.55 8.97 -4.85
N ILE A 88 -7.87 8.33 -5.98
CA ILE A 88 -6.99 8.29 -7.15
C ILE A 88 -6.80 9.69 -7.74
N ASP A 89 -7.90 10.43 -7.95
CA ASP A 89 -7.85 11.82 -8.46
C ASP A 89 -7.07 12.74 -7.49
N ASP A 90 -7.29 12.60 -6.19
CA ASP A 90 -6.61 13.36 -5.14
C ASP A 90 -5.12 13.01 -5.03
N ALA A 91 -4.76 11.74 -5.16
CA ALA A 91 -3.36 11.29 -5.18
C ALA A 91 -2.62 11.94 -6.35
N PHE A 92 -3.18 11.84 -7.56
CA PHE A 92 -2.59 12.47 -8.75
C PHE A 92 -2.42 13.97 -8.57
N GLU A 93 -3.47 14.67 -8.13
CA GLU A 93 -3.45 16.12 -7.96
C GLU A 93 -2.42 16.59 -6.94
N LYS A 94 -2.40 15.95 -5.76
CA LYS A 94 -1.50 16.33 -4.67
C LYS A 94 -0.04 16.05 -5.02
N THR A 95 0.25 14.88 -5.60
CA THR A 95 1.61 14.55 -6.06
C THR A 95 2.06 15.54 -7.13
N ARG A 96 1.21 15.85 -8.12
CA ARG A 96 1.54 16.86 -9.14
C ARG A 96 1.88 18.21 -8.51
N ALA A 97 1.05 18.67 -7.58
CA ALA A 97 1.26 19.95 -6.89
C ALA A 97 2.59 19.98 -6.11
N GLU A 98 2.96 18.88 -5.45
CA GLU A 98 4.22 18.77 -4.71
C GLU A 98 5.44 18.85 -5.64
N PHE A 99 5.43 18.14 -6.77
CA PHE A 99 6.51 18.23 -7.76
C PHE A 99 6.60 19.62 -8.38
N MET A 100 5.45 20.26 -8.64
CA MET A 100 5.40 21.62 -9.15
C MET A 100 5.95 22.65 -8.16
N ALA A 101 5.76 22.43 -6.86
CA ALA A 101 6.25 23.33 -5.81
C ALA A 101 7.79 23.41 -5.77
N CYS A 102 8.50 22.39 -6.27
CA CYS A 102 9.97 22.43 -6.40
C CYS A 102 10.48 23.41 -7.46
N GLY A 103 9.62 23.85 -8.39
CA GLY A 103 9.98 24.77 -9.46
C GLY A 103 10.92 24.18 -10.53
N GLY A 104 11.38 25.06 -11.42
CA GLY A 104 12.35 24.74 -12.49
C GLY A 104 11.93 23.58 -13.41
N ASP A 105 12.90 22.82 -13.89
CA ASP A 105 12.67 21.70 -14.82
C ASP A 105 11.78 20.59 -14.22
N LEU A 106 11.80 20.41 -12.89
CA LEU A 106 10.99 19.39 -12.25
C LEU A 106 9.51 19.74 -12.34
N ALA A 107 9.15 20.99 -12.07
CA ALA A 107 7.78 21.48 -12.23
C ALA A 107 7.29 21.37 -13.67
N SER A 108 8.13 21.70 -14.66
CA SER A 108 7.79 21.58 -16.09
C SER A 108 7.54 20.11 -16.50
N ARG A 109 8.34 19.18 -15.99
CA ARG A 109 8.15 17.74 -16.24
C ARG A 109 6.87 17.23 -15.57
N ALA A 110 6.60 17.64 -14.33
CA ALA A 110 5.39 17.27 -13.60
C ALA A 110 4.10 17.71 -14.31
N LEU A 111 4.11 18.89 -14.94
CA LEU A 111 2.99 19.36 -15.77
C LEU A 111 2.72 18.48 -17.01
N SER A 112 3.73 17.75 -17.48
CA SER A 112 3.64 16.89 -18.65
C SER A 112 3.28 15.44 -18.31
N VAL A 113 3.20 15.09 -17.02
CA VAL A 113 2.81 13.75 -16.56
C VAL A 113 1.34 13.52 -16.90
N SER A 114 1.04 12.43 -17.62
CA SER A 114 -0.30 12.15 -18.12
C SER A 114 -1.06 11.23 -17.19
N ALA A 115 -2.12 11.74 -16.56
CA ALA A 115 -2.99 10.94 -15.71
C ALA A 115 -3.61 9.74 -16.45
N SER A 116 -4.04 9.91 -17.69
CA SER A 116 -4.72 8.84 -18.45
C SER A 116 -3.81 7.67 -18.84
N ARG A 117 -2.49 7.77 -18.63
CA ARG A 117 -1.55 6.67 -18.89
C ARG A 117 -1.46 5.67 -17.74
N VAL A 118 -1.85 6.05 -16.52
CA VAL A 118 -1.76 5.16 -15.36
C VAL A 118 -3.04 4.32 -15.23
N TYR A 119 -2.87 3.05 -14.87
CA TYR A 119 -3.97 2.14 -14.54
C TYR A 119 -3.85 1.71 -13.08
N VAL A 120 -4.92 1.86 -12.31
CA VAL A 120 -4.93 1.52 -10.89
C VAL A 120 -5.70 0.22 -10.62
N LEU A 121 -5.09 -0.68 -9.87
CA LEU A 121 -5.69 -1.92 -9.41
C LEU A 121 -5.77 -1.93 -7.89
N ILE A 122 -6.97 -2.17 -7.35
CA ILE A 122 -7.16 -2.41 -5.93
C ILE A 122 -7.13 -3.91 -5.67
N GLU A 123 -6.10 -4.34 -4.94
CA GLU A 123 -5.82 -5.74 -4.65
C GLU A 123 -6.53 -6.21 -3.37
N PRO A 124 -6.96 -7.48 -3.31
CA PRO A 124 -7.60 -8.08 -2.13
C PRO A 124 -6.67 -8.30 -0.94
N SER A 125 -5.41 -8.58 -1.25
CA SER A 125 -4.40 -9.04 -0.31
C SER A 125 -3.04 -8.52 -0.71
N ALA A 126 -2.09 -8.58 0.21
CA ALA A 126 -0.70 -8.39 -0.16
C ALA A 126 -0.33 -9.43 -1.23
N PHE A 127 0.58 -9.05 -2.09
CA PHE A 127 0.93 -9.81 -3.27
C PHE A 127 2.44 -9.83 -3.46
N HIS A 128 2.91 -10.90 -4.08
CA HIS A 128 4.32 -11.10 -4.32
C HIS A 128 4.77 -10.38 -5.59
N VAL A 129 5.79 -9.52 -5.48
CA VAL A 129 6.43 -8.88 -6.63
C VAL A 129 7.68 -9.68 -6.98
N ALA A 130 7.61 -10.46 -8.04
CA ALA A 130 8.65 -11.41 -8.42
C ALA A 130 10.01 -10.74 -8.69
N GLU A 131 10.00 -9.53 -9.27
CA GLU A 131 11.19 -8.74 -9.56
C GLU A 131 11.93 -8.29 -8.31
N LEU A 132 11.21 -8.09 -7.20
CA LEU A 132 11.76 -7.66 -5.92
C LEU A 132 11.95 -8.83 -4.94
N GLY A 133 11.31 -9.98 -5.21
CA GLY A 133 11.35 -11.16 -4.35
C GLY A 133 10.68 -10.94 -2.98
N ILE A 134 9.74 -10.01 -2.87
CA ILE A 134 9.08 -9.64 -1.61
C ILE A 134 7.56 -9.53 -1.79
N ASP A 135 6.84 -9.71 -0.69
CA ASP A 135 5.42 -9.39 -0.59
C ASP A 135 5.23 -7.92 -0.22
N VAL A 136 4.35 -7.24 -0.95
CA VAL A 136 4.09 -5.81 -0.79
C VAL A 136 2.60 -5.53 -0.63
N ALA A 137 2.28 -4.36 -0.08
CA ALA A 137 0.92 -3.83 -0.04
C ALA A 137 0.64 -2.81 -1.16
N GLY A 138 1.68 -2.31 -1.82
CA GLY A 138 1.59 -1.36 -2.91
C GLY A 138 2.81 -1.48 -3.80
N VAL A 139 2.65 -1.28 -5.11
CA VAL A 139 3.76 -1.12 -6.05
C VAL A 139 3.30 -0.38 -7.30
N TYR A 140 4.20 0.44 -7.83
CA TYR A 140 4.13 0.98 -9.18
C TYR A 140 5.01 0.16 -10.14
N TYR A 141 4.44 -0.28 -11.27
CA TYR A 141 5.13 -0.97 -12.36
C TYR A 141 5.44 0.00 -13.52
N PRO A 142 6.71 0.44 -13.69
CA PRO A 142 7.08 1.40 -14.73
C PRO A 142 6.80 0.94 -16.17
N SER A 143 6.95 -0.36 -16.44
CA SER A 143 6.82 -0.93 -17.79
C SER A 143 5.38 -0.93 -18.33
N SER A 144 4.39 -1.08 -17.45
CA SER A 144 2.97 -1.12 -17.79
C SER A 144 2.19 0.13 -17.37
N HIS A 145 2.83 1.04 -16.61
CA HIS A 145 2.17 2.16 -15.93
C HIS A 145 1.02 1.72 -15.02
N GLU A 146 1.20 0.62 -14.30
CA GLU A 146 0.20 0.11 -13.39
C GLU A 146 0.56 0.41 -11.94
N ILE A 147 -0.42 0.86 -11.17
CA ILE A 147 -0.34 0.98 -9.70
C ILE A 147 -1.22 -0.11 -9.11
N HIS A 148 -0.63 -1.00 -8.33
CA HIS A 148 -1.35 -2.05 -7.61
C HIS A 148 -1.28 -1.72 -6.13
N VAL A 149 -2.42 -1.62 -5.46
CA VAL A 149 -2.49 -1.29 -4.03
C VAL A 149 -3.52 -2.12 -3.31
N LEU A 150 -3.19 -2.54 -2.09
CA LEU A 150 -4.09 -3.25 -1.21
C LEU A 150 -5.14 -2.30 -0.63
N ASN A 151 -6.40 -2.74 -0.56
CA ASN A 151 -7.47 -1.90 -0.01
C ASN A 151 -7.22 -1.51 1.46
N VAL A 152 -6.98 -2.50 2.34
CA VAL A 152 -6.65 -2.29 3.75
C VAL A 152 -5.70 -3.38 4.23
N TYR A 153 -4.68 -3.01 5.01
CA TYR A 153 -3.84 -3.96 5.75
C TYR A 153 -3.42 -3.45 7.11
N TYR A 154 -2.99 -4.39 7.96
CA TYR A 154 -2.56 -4.11 9.32
C TYR A 154 -1.19 -4.69 9.58
N THR A 155 -0.28 -3.82 10.03
CA THR A 155 0.99 -4.18 10.67
C THR A 155 0.80 -4.06 12.17
N TRP A 156 0.80 -5.21 12.87
CA TRP A 156 0.49 -5.28 14.30
C TRP A 156 1.68 -4.97 15.22
N GLY A 157 2.90 -4.86 14.66
CA GLY A 157 4.12 -4.60 15.41
C GLY A 157 5.26 -4.05 14.54
N GLY A 158 6.37 -3.68 15.18
CA GLY A 158 7.55 -3.09 14.55
C GLY A 158 7.43 -1.57 14.31
N GLN A 159 8.49 -0.97 13.75
CA GLN A 159 8.57 0.48 13.50
C GLN A 159 7.52 1.01 12.51
N TYR A 160 6.92 0.11 11.71
CA TYR A 160 5.91 0.44 10.71
C TYR A 160 4.48 0.15 11.20
N ARG A 161 4.28 -0.01 12.52
CA ARG A 161 2.95 -0.27 13.08
C ARG A 161 1.98 0.81 12.63
N GLY A 162 1.05 0.39 11.80
CA GLY A 162 0.00 1.26 11.30
C GLY A 162 0.43 2.33 10.30
N TRP A 163 1.55 2.13 9.62
CA TRP A 163 1.97 2.94 8.48
C TRP A 163 1.30 2.44 7.19
N LEU A 164 0.87 3.37 6.32
CA LEU A 164 0.27 3.12 5.00
C LEU A 164 -0.91 2.12 4.99
N ARG A 165 -1.71 2.04 6.05
CA ARG A 165 -2.71 0.99 6.26
C ARG A 165 -3.79 0.87 5.18
N HIS A 166 -4.03 1.93 4.41
CA HIS A 166 -5.18 2.04 3.51
C HIS A 166 -4.74 2.27 2.08
N ALA A 167 -5.54 1.81 1.12
CA ALA A 167 -5.40 2.14 -0.29
C ALA A 167 -5.26 3.64 -0.48
N ARG A 168 -5.97 4.49 0.28
CA ARG A 168 -5.81 5.95 0.18
C ARG A 168 -4.36 6.41 0.32
N ASP A 169 -3.63 5.86 1.29
CA ASP A 169 -2.25 6.27 1.56
C ASP A 169 -1.28 5.57 0.61
N LEU A 170 -1.51 4.30 0.30
CA LEU A 170 -0.73 3.53 -0.69
C LEU A 170 -0.85 4.14 -2.10
N LEU A 171 -2.04 4.55 -2.52
CA LEU A 171 -2.27 5.22 -3.81
C LEU A 171 -1.42 6.46 -3.93
N ARG A 172 -1.35 7.26 -2.86
CA ARG A 172 -0.50 8.44 -2.86
C ARG A 172 0.97 8.08 -2.96
N TRP A 173 1.42 7.11 -2.17
CA TRP A 173 2.80 6.63 -2.20
C TRP A 173 3.21 6.13 -3.60
N GLU A 174 2.39 5.31 -4.24
CA GLU A 174 2.70 4.77 -5.57
C GLU A 174 2.51 5.80 -6.69
N MET A 175 1.61 6.77 -6.52
CA MET A 175 1.50 7.90 -7.44
C MET A 175 2.77 8.76 -7.41
N GLU A 176 3.38 8.92 -6.25
CA GLU A 176 4.69 9.58 -6.09
C GLU A 176 5.79 8.79 -6.82
N ASN A 177 5.76 7.45 -6.82
CA ASN A 177 6.68 6.61 -7.60
C ASN A 177 6.45 6.75 -9.12
N TYR A 178 5.20 6.84 -9.55
CA TYR A 178 4.84 7.14 -10.94
C TYR A 178 5.39 8.49 -11.40
N PHE A 179 5.15 9.55 -10.62
CA PHE A 179 5.68 10.88 -10.93
C PHE A 179 7.21 10.91 -10.91
N GLY A 180 7.86 10.26 -9.95
CA GLY A 180 9.32 10.15 -9.90
C GLY A 180 9.89 9.57 -11.19
N THR A 181 9.28 8.48 -11.66
CA THR A 181 9.65 7.82 -12.92
C THR A 181 9.44 8.72 -14.14
N GLU A 182 8.24 9.28 -14.32
CA GLU A 182 7.95 10.14 -15.49
C GLU A 182 8.78 11.45 -15.47
N CYS A 183 9.08 11.96 -14.28
CA CYS A 183 9.93 13.13 -14.09
C CYS A 183 11.42 12.78 -14.06
N ARG A 184 11.82 11.52 -14.27
CA ARG A 184 13.23 11.08 -14.33
C ARG A 184 14.04 11.51 -13.11
N ILE A 185 13.47 11.28 -11.93
CA ILE A 185 14.17 11.41 -10.65
C ILE A 185 14.12 10.05 -9.94
N GLN A 186 15.03 9.85 -9.00
CA GLN A 186 15.00 8.68 -8.15
C GLN A 186 13.70 8.66 -7.33
N ALA A 187 12.88 7.63 -7.55
CA ALA A 187 11.60 7.46 -6.85
C ALA A 187 11.78 7.02 -5.39
N GLU A 188 12.75 6.13 -5.13
CA GLU A 188 13.05 5.60 -3.80
C GLU A 188 14.55 5.25 -3.65
N PRO A 189 15.10 5.22 -2.41
CA PRO A 189 14.51 5.75 -1.17
C PRO A 189 14.38 7.29 -1.20
N ARG A 190 13.42 7.81 -0.43
CA ARG A 190 13.10 9.25 -0.37
C ARG A 190 13.74 9.90 0.84
N THR A 191 14.18 11.15 0.68
CA THR A 191 14.61 12.01 1.78
C THR A 191 13.41 12.82 2.30
N ASP A 192 13.59 13.53 3.41
CA ASP A 192 12.58 14.46 3.93
C ASP A 192 12.32 15.67 3.02
N LYS A 193 13.16 15.90 2.00
CA LYS A 193 13.04 17.02 1.04
C LYS A 193 12.67 16.55 -0.37
N TRP A 194 12.40 15.26 -0.53
CA TRP A 194 11.88 14.70 -1.76
C TRP A 194 10.52 15.35 -2.09
N PRO A 195 10.20 15.65 -3.37
CA PRO A 195 10.95 15.31 -4.58
C PRO A 195 12.02 16.34 -4.99
N CYS A 196 12.17 17.45 -4.26
CA CYS A 196 12.95 18.59 -4.73
C CYS A 196 14.47 18.36 -4.74
N ASP A 197 14.98 17.48 -3.87
CA ASP A 197 16.40 17.13 -3.77
C ASP A 197 16.74 15.77 -4.38
N ALA A 198 15.76 15.11 -5.02
CA ALA A 198 15.94 13.78 -5.57
C ALA A 198 17.03 13.78 -6.67
N PRO A 199 17.94 12.79 -6.68
CA PRO A 199 18.87 12.60 -7.78
C PRO A 199 18.14 12.50 -9.12
N ARG A 200 18.69 13.17 -10.15
CA ARG A 200 18.14 13.14 -11.51
C ARG A 200 18.80 12.03 -12.32
N HIS A 201 18.03 11.37 -13.18
CA HIS A 201 18.52 10.39 -14.14
C HIS A 201 18.82 11.02 -15.50
#